data_AF-A9AVJ9-F1
#
_entry.id   AF-A9AVJ9-F1
#
_cell.length_a   1.000
_cell.length_b   1.000
_cell.length_c   1.000
_cell.angle_alpha   90.00
_cell.angle_beta   90.00
_cell.angle_gamma   90.00
#
_symmetry.space_group_name_H-M   'P 1'
#
loop_
_entity.id
_entity.type
_entity.pdbx_description
1 polymer ?
#
loop_
_entity_poly.entity_id
_entity_poly.type
_entity_poly.pdbx_seq_one_letter_code
_entity_poly.pdbx_strand_id
1 'polypeptide(L)'
;MNRTGLCRAFGLSVATCGIQQHATVHTLRHSWATHLLEAGVNLRIIQLWLGHRSPVTTALYTHVSQHAEAIACTTSQRLFE
;
A
#
# COMPACT_ATOMS: atom_id res chain seq x y z
N MET A 1 -13.01 20.79 -2.65
CA MET A 1 -12.81 20.24 -1.29
C MET A 1 -11.34 20.48 -0.89
N ASN A 2 -11.05 21.13 0.24
CA ASN A 2 -9.67 21.40 0.66
C ASN A 2 -9.13 20.25 1.55
N ARG A 3 -7.81 20.20 1.76
CA ARG A 3 -7.14 19.13 2.51
C ARG A 3 -7.75 18.92 3.91
N THR A 4 -8.05 20.02 4.59
CA THR A 4 -8.64 20.02 5.94
C THR A 4 -10.05 19.44 5.95
N GLY A 5 -10.89 19.80 4.98
CA GLY A 5 -12.24 19.27 4.84
C GLY A 5 -12.25 17.76 4.57
N LEU A 6 -11.33 17.28 3.72
CA LEU A 6 -11.19 15.85 3.43
C LEU A 6 -10.74 15.05 4.66
N CYS A 7 -9.70 15.51 5.37
CA CYS A 7 -9.23 14.84 6.58
C CYS A 7 -10.31 14.81 7.67
N ARG A 8 -11.07 15.91 7.81
CA ARG A 8 -12.18 15.98 8.78
C ARG A 8 -13.31 15.03 8.41
N ALA A 9 -13.75 15.02 7.15
CA ALA A 9 -14.80 14.12 6.69
C ALA A 9 -14.39 12.65 6.88
N PHE A 10 -13.14 12.31 6.54
CA PHE A 10 -12.61 10.97 6.74
C PHE A 10 -12.57 10.57 8.23
N GLY A 11 -12.13 11.47 9.11
CA GLY A 11 -12.12 11.20 10.56
C GLY A 11 -13.52 10.91 11.12
N LEU A 12 -14.55 11.60 10.63
CA LEU A 12 -15.94 11.31 11.00
C LEU A 12 -16.40 9.94 10.50
N SER A 13 -16.04 9.57 9.26
CA SER A 13 -16.32 8.23 8.72
C SER A 13 -15.65 7.14 9.55
N VAL A 14 -14.38 7.30 9.91
CA VAL A 14 -13.63 6.34 10.75
C VAL A 14 -14.31 6.13 12.09
N ALA A 15 -14.73 7.22 12.75
CA ALA A 15 -15.46 7.16 14.01
C ALA A 15 -16.81 6.45 13.89
N THR A 16 -17.55 6.71 12.79
CA THR A 16 -18.85 6.09 12.53
C THR A 16 -18.74 4.58 12.27
N CYS A 17 -17.66 4.13 11.63
CA CYS A 17 -17.38 2.72 11.37
C CYS A 17 -16.87 1.94 12.61
N GLY A 18 -16.64 2.61 13.75
CA GLY A 18 -16.16 1.95 14.97
C GLY A 18 -14.67 1.53 14.93
N ILE A 19 -13.90 2.05 13.98
CA ILE A 19 -12.46 1.73 13.85
C ILE A 19 -11.70 2.40 15.01
N GLN A 20 -11.10 1.59 15.87
CA GLN A 20 -10.38 2.06 17.06
C GLN A 20 -8.95 2.55 16.76
N GLN A 21 -8.40 2.16 15.60
CA GLN A 21 -7.06 2.54 15.17
C GLN A 21 -7.04 3.94 14.57
N HIS A 22 -5.92 4.65 14.77
CA HIS A 22 -5.71 5.95 14.16
C HIS A 22 -5.54 5.82 12.63
N ALA A 23 -6.64 6.04 11.91
CA ALA A 23 -6.68 6.00 10.45
C ALA A 23 -6.79 7.42 9.88
N THR A 24 -5.97 7.71 8.87
CA THR A 24 -6.05 8.95 8.08
C THR A 24 -6.16 8.63 6.60
N VAL A 25 -6.38 9.65 5.78
CA VAL A 25 -6.33 9.51 4.31
C VAL A 25 -4.96 8.97 3.84
N HIS A 26 -3.87 9.26 4.56
CA HIS A 26 -2.56 8.71 4.24
C HIS A 26 -2.48 7.22 4.58
N THR A 27 -3.19 6.75 5.61
CA THR A 27 -3.31 5.32 5.93
C THR A 27 -3.91 4.56 4.76
N LEU A 28 -4.96 5.07 4.12
CA LEU A 28 -5.54 4.45 2.92
C LEU A 28 -4.53 4.32 1.77
N ARG A 29 -3.72 5.36 1.55
CA ARG A 29 -2.65 5.33 0.54
C ARG A 29 -1.63 4.23 0.84
N HIS A 30 -1.26 4.06 2.11
CA HIS A 30 -0.36 2.99 2.53
C HIS A 30 -0.99 1.61 2.36
N SER A 31 -2.25 1.43 2.78
CA SER A 31 -2.98 0.17 2.61
C SER A 31 -3.09 -0.25 1.14
N TRP A 32 -3.36 0.71 0.24
CA TRP A 32 -3.41 0.43 -1.19
C TRP A 32 -2.05 -0.03 -1.75
N ALA A 33 -0.97 0.65 -1.37
CA ALA A 33 0.38 0.29 -1.81
C ALA A 33 0.83 -1.09 -1.29
N THR A 34 0.56 -1.39 -0.03
CA THR A 34 0.84 -2.72 0.55
C THR A 34 0.03 -3.80 -0.15
N HIS A 35 -1.26 -3.57 -0.40
CA HIS A 35 -2.12 -4.54 -1.08
C HIS A 35 -1.66 -4.85 -2.51
N LEU A 36 -1.22 -3.84 -3.26
CA LEU A 36 -0.65 -4.04 -4.59
C LEU A 36 0.65 -4.85 -4.54
N LEU A 37 1.50 -4.59 -3.55
CA LEU A 37 2.74 -5.33 -3.38
C LEU A 37 2.48 -6.81 -3.02
N GLU A 38 1.52 -7.08 -2.14
CA GLU A 38 1.08 -8.43 -1.79
C GLU A 38 0.48 -9.19 -2.99
N ALA A 39 -0.20 -8.48 -3.89
CA ALA A 39 -0.68 -9.02 -5.15
C ALA A 39 0.43 -9.28 -6.20
N GLY A 40 1.69 -9.00 -5.86
CA GLY A 40 2.84 -9.22 -6.74
C GLY A 40 3.09 -8.12 -7.76
N VAL A 41 2.47 -6.94 -7.61
CA VAL A 41 2.73 -5.80 -8.49
C VAL A 41 4.15 -5.29 -8.28
N ASN A 42 4.86 -5.03 -9.38
CA ASN A 42 6.23 -4.55 -9.33
C ASN A 42 6.33 -3.21 -8.57
N LEU A 43 7.27 -3.12 -7.63
CA LEU A 43 7.47 -1.95 -6.77
C LEU A 43 7.72 -0.65 -7.55
N ARG A 44 8.34 -0.74 -8.74
CA ARG A 44 8.55 0.42 -9.62
C ARG A 44 7.24 0.95 -10.21
N ILE A 45 6.29 0.07 -10.51
CA ILE A 45 4.96 0.45 -10.98
C ILE A 45 4.18 1.13 -9.84
N ILE A 46 4.23 0.55 -8.64
CA ILE A 46 3.63 1.13 -7.44
C ILE A 46 4.21 2.53 -7.17
N GLN A 47 5.53 2.70 -7.30
CA GLN A 47 6.20 3.99 -7.16
C GLN A 47 5.65 5.04 -8.14
N LEU A 48 5.47 4.66 -9.41
CA LEU A 48 4.96 5.54 -10.46
C LEU A 48 3.52 5.95 -10.16
N TRP A 49 2.65 5.01 -9.80
CA TRP A 49 1.25 5.33 -9.50
C TRP A 49 1.08 6.19 -8.24
N LEU A 50 1.96 6.02 -7.25
CA LEU A 50 1.98 6.86 -6.06
C LEU A 50 2.61 8.24 -6.32
N GLY A 51 3.34 8.42 -7.42
CA GLY A 51 4.07 9.65 -7.71
C GLY A 51 5.24 9.90 -6.75
N HIS A 52 5.84 8.83 -6.21
CA HIS A 52 6.98 8.92 -5.30
C HIS A 52 8.25 9.32 -6.07
N ARG A 53 8.83 10.47 -5.70
CA ARG A 53 10.10 10.94 -6.30
C ARG A 53 11.28 10.04 -5.95
N SER A 54 11.30 9.49 -4.75
CA SER A 54 12.39 8.65 -4.25
C SER A 54 11.95 7.18 -4.12
N PRO A 55 12.72 6.22 -4.66
CA PRO A 55 12.44 4.80 -4.48
C PRO A 55 12.50 4.38 -3.00
N VAL A 56 13.29 5.08 -2.17
CA VAL A 56 13.40 4.83 -0.72
C VAL A 56 12.04 4.91 -0.04
N THR A 57 11.19 5.87 -0.43
CA THR A 57 9.85 6.03 0.14
C THR A 57 8.88 4.90 -0.24
N THR A 58 9.15 4.19 -1.34
CA THR A 58 8.34 3.04 -1.79
C THR A 58 8.90 1.73 -1.24
N ALA A 59 10.22 1.65 -1.03
CA ALA A 59 10.88 0.51 -0.41
C ALA A 59 10.39 0.25 1.03
N LEU A 60 9.83 1.25 1.73
CA LEU A 60 9.19 1.04 3.03
C LEU A 60 8.09 -0.04 3.01
N TYR A 61 7.41 -0.24 1.87
CA TYR A 61 6.38 -1.29 1.75
C TYR A 61 6.95 -2.70 1.69
N THR A 62 8.22 -2.89 1.32
CA THR A 62 8.83 -4.22 1.22
C THR A 62 9.02 -4.88 2.58
N HIS A 63 9.18 -4.08 3.65
CA HIS A 63 9.26 -4.61 5.02
C HIS A 63 7.94 -5.27 5.48
N VAL A 64 6.81 -4.87 4.90
CA VAL A 64 5.48 -5.32 5.34
C VAL A 64 5.07 -6.63 4.64
N SER A 65 5.66 -6.95 3.49
CA SER A 65 5.22 -8.07 2.65
C SER A 65 6.32 -9.11 2.48
N GLN A 66 6.31 -10.13 3.34
CA GLN A 66 7.10 -11.37 3.15
C GLN A 66 6.59 -12.19 1.94
N HIS A 67 5.42 -11.84 1.40
CA HIS A 67 4.72 -12.60 0.37
C HIS A 67 5.32 -12.45 -1.03
N ALA A 68 6.02 -11.34 -1.31
CA ALA A 68 6.67 -11.11 -2.60
C ALA A 68 7.76 -12.15 -2.90
N GLU A 69 8.50 -12.60 -1.87
CA GLU A 69 9.51 -13.66 -2.01
C GLU A 69 8.87 -15.02 -2.30
N ALA A 70 7.75 -15.33 -1.66
CA ALA A 70 7.03 -16.57 -1.87
C ALA A 70 6.51 -16.71 -3.32
N ILE A 71 5.94 -15.63 -3.88
CA ILE A 71 5.44 -15.60 -5.27
C ILE A 71 6.58 -15.79 -6.29
N ALA A 72 7.74 -15.17 -6.04
CA ALA A 72 8.90 -15.31 -6.92
C ALA A 72 9.42 -16.76 -6.97
N CYS A 73 9.44 -17.45 -5.83
CA CYS A 73 9.81 -18.86 -5.74
C CYS A 73 8.84 -19.76 -6.52
N THR A 74 7.53 -19.60 -6.28
CA THR A 74 6.49 -20.39 -6.96
C THR A 74 6.46 -20.14 -8.48
N THR A 75 6.67 -18.89 -8.92
CA THR A 75 6.70 -18.54 -10.35
C THR A 75 7.92 -19.17 -11.03
N SER A 76 9.08 -19.14 -10.37
CA SER A 76 10.29 -19.76 -10.89
C SER A 76 10.09 -21.27 -11.04
N GLN A 77 9.54 -21.95 -10.02
CA GLN A 77 9.23 -23.39 -10.11
C GLN A 77 8.31 -23.75 -11.29
N ARG A 78 7.28 -22.95 -11.57
CA ARG A 78 6.36 -23.21 -12.69
C ARG A 78 6.93 -22.93 -14.08
N LEU A 79 7.99 -22.14 -14.19
CA LEU A 79 8.62 -21.80 -15.48
C LEU A 79 9.72 -22.80 -15.89
N PHE A 80 10.19 -23.62 -14.95
CA PHE A 80 11.22 -24.64 -15.16
C PHE A 80 10.67 -26.08 -15.12
N GLU A 81 9.34 -26.23 -15.06
CA GLU A 81 8.58 -27.46 -15.35
C GLU A 81 7.90 -27.34 -16.72
#